data_AF-A0A9E1TD33-F1
#
_entry.id   AF-A0A9E1TD33-F1
#
_cell.length_a   1.000
_cell.length_b   1.000
_cell.length_c   1.000
_cell.angle_alpha   90.00
_cell.angle_beta   90.00
_cell.angle_gamma   90.00
#
_symmetry.space_group_name_H-M   'P 1'
#
loop_
_entity.id
_entity.type
_entity.pdbx_description
1 polymer ?
#
loop_
_entity_poly.entity_id
_entity_poly.type
_entity_poly.pdbx_seq_one_letter_code
_entity_poly.pdbx_strand_id
1 'polypeptide(L)'
;MCGEIDEQVVVGQDLRARLNSLTSGMDLPKPSDSGENPVDLADAAGRGAYMERIFRAGLARSLEDIERATDDESVDALAAQAIALARLAGFLAGQLPPEADLFRALIEAVSSGHAEPQERAQTIRRAHDHHHGHANDHHH
;
A
#
# COMPACT_ATOMS: atom_id res chain seq x y z
N MET A 1 25.42 -26.42 -6.76
CA MET A 1 24.16 -26.04 -6.09
C MET A 1 23.22 -25.49 -7.16
N CYS A 2 22.43 -26.35 -7.80
CA CYS A 2 21.53 -25.96 -8.90
C CYS A 2 20.06 -26.37 -8.63
N GLY A 3 19.72 -26.76 -7.38
CA GLY A 3 18.36 -27.21 -7.01
C GLY A 3 17.44 -26.09 -6.53
N GLU A 4 17.96 -25.10 -5.80
CA GLU A 4 17.12 -24.12 -5.09
C GLU A 4 16.50 -23.04 -6.00
N ILE A 5 17.13 -22.73 -7.14
CA ILE A 5 16.62 -21.71 -8.08
C ILE A 5 15.43 -22.26 -8.87
N ASP A 6 15.45 -23.54 -9.24
CA ASP A 6 14.39 -24.18 -10.02
C ASP A 6 13.09 -24.29 -9.21
N GLU A 7 13.21 -24.66 -7.93
CA GLU A 7 12.08 -24.76 -7.01
C GLU A 7 11.38 -23.41 -6.77
N GLN A 8 12.12 -22.31 -6.60
CA GLN A 8 11.53 -20.98 -6.39
C GLN A 8 10.80 -20.45 -7.63
N VAL A 9 11.32 -20.75 -8.82
CA VAL A 9 10.68 -20.36 -10.09
C VAL A 9 9.37 -21.13 -10.29
N VAL A 10 9.35 -22.43 -9.98
CA VAL A 10 8.14 -23.26 -10.06
C VAL A 10 7.07 -22.77 -9.08
N VAL A 11 7.44 -22.51 -7.82
CA VAL A 11 6.50 -21.96 -6.81
C VAL A 11 5.92 -20.61 -7.26
N GLY A 12 6.74 -19.74 -7.88
CA GLY A 12 6.28 -18.46 -8.41
C GLY A 12 5.31 -18.61 -9.60
N GLN A 13 5.52 -19.60 -10.47
CA GLN A 13 4.63 -19.90 -11.58
C GLN A 13 3.29 -20.48 -11.10
N ASP A 14 3.32 -21.39 -10.13
CA ASP A 14 2.13 -21.99 -9.53
C ASP A 14 1.27 -20.95 -8.80
N LEU A 15 1.91 -20.03 -8.07
CA LEU A 15 1.21 -18.91 -7.43
C LEU A 15 0.48 -18.03 -8.45
N ARG A 16 1.14 -17.70 -9.58
CA ARG A 16 0.53 -16.91 -10.66
C ARG A 16 -0.62 -17.66 -11.34
N ALA A 17 -0.46 -18.95 -11.62
CA ALA A 17 -1.50 -19.78 -12.21
C ALA A 17 -2.73 -19.88 -11.30
N ARG A 18 -2.51 -20.10 -10.00
CA ARG A 18 -3.56 -20.12 -8.98
C ARG A 18 -4.30 -18.79 -8.92
N LEU A 19 -3.59 -17.66 -8.86
CA LEU A 19 -4.18 -16.33 -8.85
C LEU A 19 -5.04 -16.10 -10.10
N ASN A 20 -4.51 -16.37 -11.28
CA ASN A 20 -5.25 -16.25 -12.54
C ASN A 20 -6.52 -17.10 -12.54
N SER A 21 -6.46 -18.33 -12.02
CA SER A 21 -7.64 -19.20 -11.91
C SER A 21 -8.67 -18.65 -10.93
N LEU A 22 -8.25 -18.07 -9.79
CA LEU A 22 -9.16 -17.54 -8.77
C LEU A 22 -9.82 -16.23 -9.21
N THR A 23 -9.13 -15.44 -10.03
CA THR A 23 -9.66 -14.20 -10.60
C THR A 23 -10.34 -14.41 -11.96
N SER A 24 -10.30 -15.64 -12.50
CA SER A 24 -10.98 -15.98 -13.76
C SER A 24 -12.48 -15.78 -13.60
N GLY A 25 -13.05 -14.87 -14.39
CA GLY A 25 -14.47 -14.49 -14.32
C GLY A 25 -14.77 -13.26 -13.47
N MET A 26 -13.76 -12.64 -12.85
CA MET A 26 -13.89 -11.29 -12.31
C MET A 26 -13.71 -10.27 -13.45
N ASP A 27 -14.54 -9.22 -13.49
CA ASP A 27 -14.40 -8.11 -14.43
C ASP A 27 -13.30 -7.16 -13.94
N LEU A 28 -12.04 -7.64 -14.03
CA LEU A 28 -10.87 -6.87 -13.64
C LEU A 28 -10.35 -6.05 -14.83
N PRO A 29 -9.96 -4.78 -14.61
CA PRO A 29 -9.29 -4.00 -15.64
C PRO A 29 -8.00 -4.72 -16.08
N LYS A 30 -7.76 -4.73 -17.40
CA LYS A 30 -6.53 -5.32 -17.93
C LYS A 30 -5.32 -4.57 -17.36
N PRO A 31 -4.26 -5.27 -16.93
CA PRO A 31 -3.01 -4.60 -16.57
C PRO A 31 -2.54 -3.77 -17.76
N SER A 32 -2.13 -2.52 -17.53
CA SER A 32 -1.64 -1.68 -18.62
C SER A 32 -0.33 -2.23 -19.17
N ASP A 33 -0.17 -2.23 -20.49
CA ASP A 33 1.08 -2.64 -21.17
C ASP A 33 2.28 -1.72 -20.86
N SER A 34 2.05 -0.63 -20.13
CA SER A 34 3.07 0.28 -19.62
C SER A 34 3.87 -0.30 -18.44
N GLY A 35 4.00 -1.64 -18.36
CA GLY A 35 4.62 -2.34 -17.25
C GLY A 35 6.01 -1.78 -16.96
N GLU A 36 6.16 -1.13 -15.81
CA GLU A 36 7.45 -0.65 -15.35
C GLU A 36 8.42 -1.81 -15.13
N ASN A 37 9.71 -1.51 -15.29
CA ASN A 37 10.82 -2.47 -15.18
C ASN A 37 10.69 -3.39 -13.95
N PRO A 38 11.11 -4.66 -14.08
CA PRO A 38 11.11 -5.60 -12.97
C PRO A 38 11.85 -5.02 -11.77
N VAL A 39 11.18 -4.99 -10.62
CA VAL A 39 11.78 -4.56 -9.35
C VAL A 39 12.58 -5.71 -8.77
N ASP A 40 13.82 -5.44 -8.37
CA ASP A 40 14.61 -6.41 -7.62
C ASP A 40 14.02 -6.56 -6.20
N LEU A 41 13.23 -7.61 -6.00
CA LEU A 41 12.62 -7.94 -4.71
C LEU A 41 13.57 -8.73 -3.79
N ALA A 42 14.76 -9.14 -4.28
CA ALA A 42 15.76 -9.79 -3.44
C ALA A 42 16.42 -8.77 -2.49
N ASP A 43 16.59 -7.54 -2.94
CA ASP A 43 17.10 -6.43 -2.12
C ASP A 43 16.02 -5.80 -1.22
N ALA A 44 16.41 -5.43 0.00
CA ALA A 44 15.53 -4.79 0.98
C ALA A 44 15.08 -3.39 0.54
N ALA A 45 15.96 -2.60 -0.08
CA ALA A 45 15.58 -1.28 -0.60
C ALA A 45 14.64 -1.42 -1.81
N GLY A 46 14.89 -2.41 -2.67
CA GLY A 46 13.99 -2.78 -3.76
C GLY A 46 12.58 -3.17 -3.28
N ARG A 47 12.46 -3.99 -2.22
CA ARG A 47 11.16 -4.30 -1.60
C ARG A 47 10.47 -3.06 -1.01
N GLY A 48 11.22 -2.18 -0.35
CA GLY A 48 10.68 -0.93 0.20
C GLY A 48 10.12 -0.02 -0.89
N ALA A 49 10.88 0.17 -1.98
CA ALA A 49 10.43 0.96 -3.13
C ALA A 49 9.19 0.34 -3.81
N TYR A 50 9.13 -0.99 -3.90
CA TYR A 50 7.96 -1.71 -4.41
C TYR A 50 6.71 -1.45 -3.57
N MET A 51 6.83 -1.55 -2.24
CA MET A 51 5.71 -1.31 -1.31
C MET A 51 5.24 0.15 -1.36
N GLU A 52 6.17 1.11 -1.35
CA GLU A 52 5.86 2.55 -1.44
C GLU A 52 5.13 2.89 -2.74
N ARG A 53 5.52 2.28 -3.86
CA ARG A 53 4.85 2.48 -5.14
C ARG A 53 3.39 2.00 -5.10
N ILE A 54 3.14 0.83 -4.53
CA ILE A 54 1.77 0.30 -4.37
C ILE A 54 0.94 1.24 -3.49
N PHE A 55 1.51 1.70 -2.37
CA PHE A 55 0.84 2.62 -1.47
C PHE A 55 0.45 3.93 -2.18
N ARG A 56 1.38 4.55 -2.91
CA ARG A 56 1.11 5.80 -3.65
C ARG A 56 0.06 5.62 -4.73
N ALA A 57 0.12 4.53 -5.50
CA ALA A 57 -0.88 4.27 -6.53
C ALA A 57 -2.28 4.07 -5.93
N GLY A 58 -2.38 3.32 -4.83
CA GLY A 58 -3.64 3.13 -4.10
C GLY A 58 -4.19 4.44 -3.54
N LEU A 59 -3.34 5.24 -2.87
CA LEU A 59 -3.74 6.53 -2.31
C LEU A 59 -4.19 7.52 -3.39
N ALA A 60 -3.45 7.61 -4.51
CA ALA A 60 -3.82 8.48 -5.62
C ALA A 60 -5.19 8.10 -6.19
N ARG A 61 -5.45 6.79 -6.36
CA ARG A 61 -6.76 6.32 -6.81
C ARG A 61 -7.87 6.63 -5.81
N SER A 62 -7.60 6.44 -4.51
CA SER A 62 -8.56 6.77 -3.45
C SER A 62 -8.94 8.25 -3.46
N LEU A 63 -7.97 9.14 -3.62
CA LEU A 63 -8.21 10.58 -3.73
C LEU A 63 -9.04 10.93 -4.96
N GLU A 64 -8.72 10.36 -6.13
CA GLU A 64 -9.48 10.55 -7.37
C GLU A 64 -10.95 10.14 -7.22
N ASP A 65 -11.22 9.05 -6.49
CA ASP A 65 -12.58 8.57 -6.25
C ASP A 65 -13.33 9.42 -5.20
N ILE A 66 -12.62 9.98 -4.22
CA ILE A 66 -13.20 10.95 -3.27
C ILE A 66 -13.57 12.25 -3.98
N GLU A 67 -12.72 12.76 -4.87
CA GLU A 67 -13.01 13.98 -5.66
C GLU A 67 -14.24 13.84 -6.57
N ARG A 68 -14.62 12.60 -6.90
CA ARG A 68 -15.83 12.28 -7.69
C ARG A 68 -17.08 12.08 -6.85
N ALA A 69 -16.93 11.82 -5.55
CA ALA A 69 -18.06 11.67 -4.64
C ALA A 69 -18.73 13.02 -4.38
N THR A 70 -20.01 13.02 -4.03
CA THR A 70 -20.64 14.24 -3.53
C THR A 70 -20.09 14.60 -2.15
N ASP A 71 -20.23 15.87 -1.75
CA ASP A 71 -19.69 16.37 -0.48
C ASP A 71 -20.22 15.58 0.74
N ASP A 72 -21.46 15.10 0.68
CA ASP A 72 -22.09 14.28 1.71
C ASP A 72 -21.69 12.80 1.69
N GLU A 73 -21.13 12.31 0.58
CA GLU A 73 -20.71 10.91 0.40
C GLU A 73 -19.19 10.71 0.54
N SER A 74 -18.40 11.78 0.57
CA SER A 74 -16.93 11.71 0.60
C SER A 74 -16.37 10.88 1.77
N VAL A 75 -17.00 10.95 2.94
CA VAL A 75 -16.61 10.15 4.12
C VAL A 75 -16.93 8.67 3.91
N ASP A 76 -18.13 8.37 3.39
CA ASP A 76 -18.57 7.01 3.12
C ASP A 76 -17.74 6.36 2.00
N ALA A 77 -17.37 7.15 0.97
CA ALA A 77 -16.46 6.72 -0.08
C ALA A 77 -15.09 6.34 0.49
N LEU A 78 -14.49 7.17 1.34
CA LEU A 78 -13.21 6.87 2.00
C LEU A 78 -13.31 5.61 2.89
N ALA A 79 -14.39 5.47 3.67
CA ALA A 79 -14.60 4.32 4.53
C ALA A 79 -14.78 3.02 3.72
N ALA A 80 -15.59 3.05 2.67
CA ALA A 80 -15.81 1.91 1.78
C ALA A 80 -14.52 1.47 1.08
N GLN A 81 -13.71 2.42 0.62
CA GLN A 81 -12.40 2.15 0.03
C GLN A 81 -11.44 1.50 1.04
N ALA A 82 -11.36 2.00 2.27
CA ALA A 82 -10.50 1.42 3.30
C ALA A 82 -10.86 -0.04 3.60
N ILE A 83 -12.17 -0.36 3.69
CA ILE A 83 -12.66 -1.73 3.89
C ILE A 83 -12.32 -2.62 2.68
N ALA A 84 -12.53 -2.11 1.45
CA ALA A 84 -12.22 -2.85 0.24
C ALA A 84 -10.72 -3.17 0.11
N LEU A 85 -9.84 -2.20 0.43
CA LEU A 85 -8.40 -2.38 0.42
C LEU A 85 -7.94 -3.38 1.50
N ALA A 86 -8.52 -3.34 2.70
CA ALA A 86 -8.24 -4.32 3.75
C ALA A 86 -8.64 -5.75 3.31
N ARG A 87 -9.80 -5.89 2.66
CA ARG A 87 -10.24 -7.17 2.08
C ARG A 87 -9.27 -7.66 0.99
N LEU A 88 -8.80 -6.76 0.12
CA LEU A 88 -7.81 -7.08 -0.91
C LEU A 88 -6.50 -7.57 -0.29
N ALA A 89 -5.99 -6.89 0.73
CA ALA A 89 -4.77 -7.29 1.44
C ALA A 89 -4.89 -8.71 2.03
N GLY A 90 -6.03 -9.02 2.67
CA GLY A 90 -6.32 -10.36 3.16
C GLY A 90 -6.42 -11.41 2.05
N PHE A 91 -7.07 -11.07 0.93
CA PHE A 91 -7.17 -11.96 -0.23
C PHE A 91 -5.80 -12.31 -0.81
N LEU A 92 -4.89 -11.33 -0.92
CA LEU A 92 -3.53 -11.53 -1.41
C LEU A 92 -2.68 -12.36 -0.44
N ALA A 93 -2.74 -12.07 0.87
CA ALA A 93 -1.99 -12.85 1.85
C ALA A 93 -2.46 -14.31 1.94
N GLY A 94 -3.75 -14.57 1.74
CA GLY A 94 -4.29 -15.93 1.68
C GLY A 94 -3.77 -16.78 0.50
N GLN A 95 -3.02 -16.19 -0.43
CA GLN A 95 -2.39 -16.93 -1.53
C GLN A 95 -0.98 -17.40 -1.20
N LEU A 96 -0.37 -16.87 -0.14
CA LEU A 96 1.00 -17.20 0.25
C LEU A 96 1.07 -18.60 0.88
N PRO A 97 2.25 -19.25 0.82
CA PRO A 97 2.46 -20.52 1.52
C PRO A 97 2.18 -20.39 3.03
N PRO A 98 1.67 -21.44 3.71
CA PRO A 98 1.36 -21.41 5.14
C PRO A 98 2.56 -21.02 6.03
N GLU A 99 3.78 -21.31 5.58
CA GLU A 99 5.02 -20.99 6.27
C GLU A 99 5.33 -19.47 6.24
N ALA A 100 4.70 -18.74 5.31
CA ALA A 100 4.78 -17.29 5.18
C ALA A 100 3.57 -16.63 5.88
N ASP A 101 3.41 -16.89 7.19
CA ASP A 101 2.36 -16.24 8.00
C ASP A 101 2.58 -14.72 8.05
N LEU A 102 1.92 -14.02 7.12
CA LEU A 102 1.92 -12.56 7.05
C LEU A 102 0.77 -11.94 7.84
N PHE A 103 -0.07 -12.73 8.54
CA PHE A 103 -1.23 -12.18 9.22
C PHE A 103 -0.81 -11.12 10.25
N ARG A 104 0.20 -11.43 11.07
CA ARG A 104 0.74 -10.46 12.03
C ARG A 104 1.30 -9.21 11.34
N ALA A 105 2.10 -9.38 10.29
CA ALA A 105 2.69 -8.26 9.54
C ALA A 105 1.62 -7.37 8.89
N LEU A 106 0.51 -7.95 8.40
CA LEU A 106 -0.64 -7.22 7.88
C LEU A 106 -1.34 -6.39 8.95
N ILE A 107 -1.59 -6.97 10.13
CA ILE A 107 -2.22 -6.25 11.24
C ILE A 107 -1.32 -5.09 11.73
N GLU A 108 -0.01 -5.32 11.82
CA GLU A 108 0.97 -4.28 12.13
C GLU A 108 0.95 -3.17 11.08
N ALA A 109 0.95 -3.51 9.79
CA ALA A 109 0.88 -2.54 8.70
C ALA A 109 -0.40 -1.71 8.71
N VAL A 110 -1.57 -2.33 8.94
CA VAL A 110 -2.86 -1.63 9.07
C VAL A 110 -2.85 -0.67 10.26
N SER A 111 -2.32 -1.12 11.40
CA SER A 111 -2.24 -0.31 12.61
C SER A 111 -1.29 0.88 12.45
N SER A 112 -0.13 0.66 11.82
CA SER A 112 0.83 1.71 11.47
C SER A 112 0.22 2.73 10.53
N GLY A 113 -0.46 2.28 9.47
CA GLY A 113 -1.12 3.18 8.51
C GLY A 113 -2.28 3.98 9.12
N HIS A 114 -2.94 3.47 10.17
CA HIS A 114 -3.97 4.22 10.89
C HIS A 114 -3.39 5.35 11.75
N ALA A 115 -2.25 5.13 12.39
CA ALA A 115 -1.59 6.14 13.24
C ALA A 115 -0.89 7.25 12.41
N GLU A 116 -0.35 6.88 11.25
CA GLU A 116 0.50 7.74 10.42
C GLU A 116 -0.10 9.13 10.07
N PRO A 117 -1.38 9.28 9.66
CA PRO A 117 -1.96 10.58 9.33
C PRO A 117 -1.93 11.55 10.52
N GLN A 118 -2.17 11.05 11.73
CA GLN A 118 -2.16 11.87 12.95
C GLN A 118 -0.74 12.33 13.27
N GLU A 119 0.26 11.46 13.12
CA GLU A 119 1.67 11.78 13.33
C GLU A 119 2.18 12.81 12.30
N ARG A 120 1.83 12.63 11.02
CA ARG A 120 2.14 13.59 9.95
C ARG A 120 1.51 14.96 10.25
N ALA A 121 0.24 14.99 10.64
CA ALA A 121 -0.46 16.22 11.00
C ALA A 121 0.12 16.92 12.24
N GLN A 122 0.61 16.16 13.23
CA GLN A 122 1.32 16.73 14.38
C GLN A 122 2.67 17.33 13.99
N THR A 123 3.41 16.66 13.11
CA THR A 123 4.72 17.12 12.64
C THR A 123 4.60 18.44 11.87
N ILE A 124 3.61 18.54 10.97
CA ILE A 124 3.33 19.77 10.23
C ILE A 124 2.97 20.92 11.18
N ARG A 125 2.11 20.67 12.18
CA ARG A 125 1.74 21.69 13.18
C ARG A 125 2.94 22.22 13.95
N ARG A 126 3.80 21.33 14.46
CA ARG A 126 5.03 21.73 15.17
C ARG A 126 5.96 22.54 14.28
N ALA A 127 6.12 22.17 13.02
CA ALA A 127 6.93 22.92 12.06
C ALA A 127 6.39 24.35 11.85
N HIS A 128 5.07 24.53 11.76
CA HIS A 128 4.45 25.85 11.68
C HIS A 128 4.65 26.68 12.96
N ASP A 129 4.53 26.09 14.15
CA ASP A 129 4.72 26.79 15.43
C ASP A 129 6.16 27.31 15.60
N HIS A 130 7.17 26.57 15.13
CA HIS A 130 8.57 27.00 15.15
C HIS A 130 8.84 28.22 14.23
N HIS A 131 8.05 28.40 13.17
CA HIS A 131 8.19 29.55 12.26
C HIS A 131 7.58 30.85 12.80
N HIS A 132 6.70 30.79 13.81
CA HIS A 132 6.06 31.97 14.42
C HIS A 132 6.75 32.49 15.68
N GLY A 133 7.83 31.86 16.16
CA GLY A 133 8.51 32.19 17.41
C GLY A 133 9.68 33.19 17.36
N HIS A 134 10.07 33.71 16.18
CA HIS A 134 11.29 34.54 16.04
C HIS A 134 11.06 36.03 15.76
N ALA A 135 9.84 36.54 15.93
CA ALA A 135 9.54 37.96 15.75
C ALA A 135 9.05 38.58 17.07
N ASN A 136 9.96 38.81 18.03
CA ASN A 136 9.82 39.77 19.12
C ASN A 136 11.10 39.77 19.98
N ASP A 137 12.20 40.34 19.49
CA ASP A 137 13.23 40.85 20.41
C ASP A 137 14.08 41.95 19.77
N HIS A 138 13.52 43.15 19.67
CA HIS A 138 14.27 44.39 19.46
C HIS A 138 13.55 45.55 20.13
N HIS A 139 13.76 45.73 21.44
CA HIS A 139 13.68 47.04 22.08
C HIS A 139 14.43 47.05 23.42
N HIS A 140 15.70 47.43 23.37
CA HIS A 140 16.42 48.06 24.48
C HIS A 140 17.33 49.15 23.94
#